data_AF-A0A1X3P7B0-F1
#
_entry.id   AF-A0A1X3P7B0-F1
#
_cell.length_a   1.000
_cell.length_b   1.000
_cell.length_c   1.000
_cell.angle_alpha   90.00
_cell.angle_beta   90.00
_cell.angle_gamma   90.00
#
_symmetry.space_group_name_H-M   'P 1'
#
loop_
_entity.id
_entity.type
_entity.pdbx_description
1 polymer ?
#
loop_
_entity_poly.entity_id
_entity_poly.type
_entity_poly.pdbx_seq_one_letter_code
_entity_poly.pdbx_strand_id
1 'polypeptide(L)'
;MRALRTQEDHAESHTAGDAAPQDFEDLREYFEADRDFHRVILEAAGNRYLLQTSESLSAHVQRLRQTVDHGELDLDEALAEHEAVLEAFESGDPELMRRTLRTHLQAVASRVRSDD
;
A
#
# COMPACT_ATOMS: atom_id res chain seq x y z
N MET A 1 -13.66 2.67 5.43
CA MET A 1 -13.48 4.02 6.02
C MET A 1 -12.42 4.06 7.11
N ARG A 2 -12.56 3.37 8.27
CA ARG A 2 -11.54 3.43 9.33
C ARG A 2 -10.13 3.00 8.88
N ALA A 3 -10.02 1.89 8.13
CA ALA A 3 -8.73 1.39 7.64
C ALA A 3 -8.10 2.25 6.52
N LEU A 4 -8.90 3.01 5.77
CA LEU A 4 -8.39 3.94 4.75
C LEU A 4 -7.74 5.15 5.43
N ARG A 5 -8.38 5.65 6.50
CA ARG A 5 -7.84 6.74 7.33
C ARG A 5 -6.60 6.36 8.13
N THR A 6 -6.49 5.11 8.57
CA THR A 6 -5.29 4.63 9.28
C THR A 6 -4.04 4.68 8.38
N GLN A 7 -4.17 4.50 7.07
CA GLN A 7 -3.04 4.73 6.17
C GLN A 7 -2.70 6.21 6.00
N GLU A 8 -3.68 7.12 6.00
CA GLU A 8 -3.44 8.56 6.04
C GLU A 8 -2.72 8.96 7.34
N ASP A 9 -3.13 8.40 8.49
CA ASP A 9 -2.51 8.69 9.80
C ASP A 9 -1.01 8.29 9.81
N HIS A 10 -0.65 7.17 9.16
CA HIS A 10 0.75 6.79 8.98
C HIS A 10 1.49 7.65 7.92
N ALA A 11 0.78 8.16 6.90
CA ALA A 11 1.33 9.10 5.90
C ALA A 11 1.64 10.48 6.52
N GLU A 12 0.76 11.00 7.37
CA GLU A 12 0.94 12.25 8.10
C GLU A 12 2.08 12.16 9.12
N SER A 13 2.23 10.99 9.77
CA SER A 13 3.36 10.74 10.69
C SER A 13 4.72 10.72 9.99
N HIS A 14 4.80 10.40 8.69
CA HIS A 14 6.03 10.45 7.90
C HIS A 14 6.33 11.86 7.35
N THR A 15 5.30 12.60 6.91
CA THR A 15 5.46 13.94 6.30
C THR A 15 5.81 15.04 7.31
N ALA A 16 5.55 14.84 8.61
CA ALA A 16 5.78 15.84 9.66
C ALA A 16 7.24 15.98 10.16
N GLY A 17 8.19 15.18 9.67
CA GLY A 17 9.62 15.39 9.91
C GLY A 17 10.34 14.11 10.28
N ASP A 18 11.27 13.71 9.40
CA ASP A 18 12.44 12.87 9.64
C ASP A 18 12.18 11.65 10.55
N ALA A 19 11.63 10.57 9.98
CA ALA A 19 12.46 9.42 9.62
C ALA A 19 11.61 8.20 9.20
N ALA A 20 12.22 7.33 8.38
CA ALA A 20 11.76 5.96 8.16
C ALA A 20 11.33 5.30 9.48
N PRO A 21 10.40 4.33 9.49
CA PRO A 21 9.93 3.70 10.74
C PRO A 21 11.13 3.28 11.58
N GLN A 22 11.19 3.86 12.79
CA GLN A 22 12.43 3.91 13.58
C GLN A 22 12.74 2.55 14.22
N ASP A 23 11.67 1.80 14.54
CA ASP A 23 11.73 0.52 15.21
C ASP A 23 10.82 -0.53 14.52
N PHE A 24 11.04 -1.80 14.82
CA PHE A 24 10.30 -2.94 14.25
C PHE A 24 8.77 -2.88 14.47
N GLU A 25 8.32 -2.18 15.51
CA GLU A 25 6.91 -2.01 15.85
C GLU A 25 6.21 -1.08 14.85
N ASP A 26 6.82 0.06 14.49
CA ASP A 26 6.29 1.01 13.49
C ASP A 26 6.17 0.36 12.11
N LEU A 27 7.17 -0.43 11.71
CA LEU A 27 7.15 -1.20 10.45
C LEU A 27 5.99 -2.18 10.42
N ARG A 28 5.74 -2.86 11.54
CA ARG A 28 4.65 -3.82 11.65
C ARG A 28 3.31 -3.12 11.53
N GLU A 29 3.11 -2.00 12.22
CA GLU A 29 1.87 -1.22 12.14
C GLU A 29 1.63 -0.71 10.72
N TYR A 30 2.65 -0.16 10.07
CA TYR A 30 2.58 0.26 8.67
C TYR A 30 2.14 -0.89 7.74
N PHE A 31 2.74 -2.07 7.86
CA PHE A 31 2.37 -3.23 7.03
C PHE A 31 0.97 -3.76 7.33
N GLU A 32 0.53 -3.72 8.59
CA GLU A 32 -0.85 -4.08 8.95
C GLU A 32 -1.85 -3.10 8.32
N ALA A 33 -1.54 -1.79 8.35
CA ALA A 33 -2.34 -0.75 7.70
C ALA A 33 -2.37 -0.90 6.17
N ASP A 34 -1.21 -1.15 5.53
CA ASP A 34 -1.07 -1.41 4.10
C ASP A 34 -1.93 -2.59 3.64
N ARG A 35 -1.88 -3.71 4.37
CA ARG A 35 -2.70 -4.88 4.05
C ARG A 35 -4.20 -4.58 4.18
N ASP A 36 -4.58 -3.87 5.24
CA ASP A 36 -5.98 -3.57 5.51
C ASP A 36 -6.54 -2.55 4.50
N PHE A 37 -5.73 -1.62 3.99
CA PHE A 37 -6.06 -0.74 2.86
C PHE A 37 -6.42 -1.54 1.60
N HIS A 38 -5.52 -2.43 1.17
CA HIS A 38 -5.73 -3.28 0.01
C HIS A 38 -6.98 -4.16 0.17
N ARG A 39 -7.21 -4.72 1.36
CA ARG A 39 -8.39 -5.54 1.65
C ARG A 39 -9.68 -4.77 1.40
N VAL A 40 -9.79 -3.54 1.89
CA VAL A 40 -11.00 -2.71 1.72
C VAL A 40 -11.32 -2.48 0.24
N ILE A 41 -10.30 -2.17 -0.58
CA ILE A 41 -10.48 -1.95 -2.02
C ILE A 41 -10.95 -3.23 -2.72
N LEU A 42 -10.35 -4.36 -2.38
CA LEU A 42 -10.66 -5.66 -2.99
C LEU A 42 -12.05 -6.19 -2.58
N GLU A 43 -12.46 -5.96 -1.34
CA GLU A 43 -13.81 -6.24 -0.87
C GLU A 43 -14.84 -5.38 -1.63
N ALA A 44 -14.56 -4.08 -1.80
CA ALA A 44 -15.42 -3.17 -2.55
C ALA A 44 -15.56 -3.55 -4.03
N ALA A 45 -14.55 -4.18 -4.63
CA ALA A 45 -14.60 -4.69 -5.99
C ALA A 45 -15.58 -5.87 -6.17
N GLY A 46 -16.04 -6.50 -5.08
CA GLY A 46 -17.02 -7.59 -5.12
C GLY A 46 -16.51 -8.88 -5.80
N ASN A 47 -15.19 -9.00 -6.01
CA ASN A 47 -14.59 -10.14 -6.69
C ASN A 47 -13.78 -11.00 -5.71
N ARG A 48 -14.42 -12.07 -5.22
CA ARG A 48 -13.82 -13.03 -4.29
C ARG A 48 -12.49 -13.65 -4.76
N TYR A 49 -12.28 -13.76 -6.07
CA TYR A 49 -11.03 -14.32 -6.61
C TYR A 49 -9.87 -13.34 -6.47
N LEU A 50 -10.12 -12.03 -6.62
CA LEU A 50 -9.09 -11.00 -6.41
C LEU A 50 -8.68 -10.95 -4.94
N LEU A 51 -9.65 -11.03 -4.02
CA LEU A 51 -9.39 -11.07 -2.58
C LEU A 51 -8.52 -12.28 -2.20
N GLN A 52 -8.91 -13.49 -2.61
CA GLN A 52 -8.14 -14.71 -2.34
C GLN A 52 -6.72 -14.67 -2.93
N THR A 53 -6.59 -14.10 -4.13
CA THR A 53 -5.28 -13.96 -4.78
C THR A 53 -4.39 -13.03 -3.97
N SER A 54 -4.91 -11.86 -3.55
CA SER A 54 -4.18 -10.91 -2.70
C SER A 54 -3.76 -11.51 -1.36
N GLU A 55 -4.63 -12.28 -0.70
CA GLU A 55 -4.28 -12.98 0.54
C GLU A 55 -3.13 -13.98 0.34
N SER A 56 -3.13 -14.73 -0.77
CA SER A 56 -2.04 -15.67 -1.09
C SER A 56 -0.71 -14.96 -1.39
N LEU A 57 -0.77 -13.79 -2.04
CA LEU A 57 0.39 -12.95 -2.33
C LEU A 57 0.93 -12.25 -1.08
N SER A 58 0.06 -11.93 -0.11
CA SER A 58 0.44 -11.21 1.11
C SER A 58 1.55 -11.93 1.89
N ALA A 59 1.55 -13.27 1.92
CA ALA A 59 2.63 -14.05 2.56
C ALA A 59 3.98 -13.93 1.82
N HIS A 60 3.96 -13.71 0.50
CA HIS A 60 5.16 -13.53 -0.31
C HIS A 60 5.69 -12.11 -0.17
N VAL A 61 4.78 -11.13 -0.19
CA VAL A 61 5.07 -9.72 0.07
C VAL A 61 5.66 -9.53 1.47
N GLN A 62 5.11 -10.21 2.49
CA GLN A 62 5.64 -10.17 3.85
C GLN A 62 7.08 -10.68 3.93
N ARG A 63 7.42 -11.74 3.19
CA ARG A 63 8.80 -12.25 3.16
C ARG A 63 9.75 -11.28 2.46
N LEU A 64 9.34 -10.71 1.34
CA LEU A 64 10.15 -9.72 0.62
C LEU A 64 10.46 -8.52 1.54
N ARG A 65 9.45 -8.04 2.28
CA ARG A 65 9.58 -6.93 3.24
C ARG A 65 10.47 -7.26 4.46
N GLN A 66 10.68 -8.55 4.78
CA GLN A 66 11.63 -8.98 5.83
C GLN A 66 13.08 -9.05 5.34
N THR A 67 13.29 -9.06 4.02
CA THR A 67 14.62 -9.24 3.41
C THR A 67 15.17 -7.98 2.75
N VAL A 68 14.32 -7.01 2.41
CA VAL A 68 14.71 -5.73 1.79
C VAL A 68 15.13 -4.73 2.88
N ASP A 69 16.23 -4.01 2.66
CA ASP A 69 16.68 -2.97 3.59
C ASP A 69 15.68 -1.80 3.55
N HIS A 70 15.35 -1.23 4.70
CA HIS A 70 14.22 -0.30 4.83
C HIS A 70 14.39 1.00 4.04
N GLY A 71 15.64 1.35 3.68
CA GLY A 71 15.96 2.47 2.79
C GLY A 71 15.74 2.20 1.30
N GLU A 72 15.56 0.94 0.89
CA GLU A 72 15.26 0.55 -0.50
C GLU A 72 13.75 0.52 -0.77
N LEU A 73 12.94 0.37 0.28
CA LEU A 73 11.50 0.57 0.19
C LEU A 73 11.23 2.07 0.18
N ASP A 74 10.97 2.63 -1.00
CA ASP A 74 10.53 4.03 -1.16
C ASP A 74 9.11 4.21 -0.56
N LEU A 75 9.08 4.29 0.77
CA LEU A 75 7.88 4.39 1.60
C LEU A 75 7.09 5.66 1.27
N ASP A 76 7.78 6.76 1.01
CA ASP A 76 7.17 8.03 0.64
C ASP A 76 6.44 7.92 -0.70
N GLU A 77 7.04 7.24 -1.69
CA GLU A 77 6.40 6.99 -2.99
C GLU A 77 5.17 6.07 -2.82
N ALA A 78 5.28 5.01 -2.01
CA ALA A 78 4.16 4.10 -1.74
C ALA A 78 2.98 4.81 -1.03
N LEU A 79 3.27 5.69 -0.08
CA LEU A 79 2.25 6.48 0.62
C LEU A 79 1.54 7.45 -0.31
N ALA A 80 2.29 8.18 -1.16
CA ALA A 80 1.71 9.08 -2.16
C ALA A 80 0.82 8.33 -3.16
N GLU A 81 1.20 7.12 -3.55
CA GLU A 81 0.36 6.27 -4.40
C GLU A 81 -0.95 5.84 -3.72
N HIS A 82 -0.91 5.50 -2.42
CA HIS A 82 -2.11 5.14 -1.67
C HIS A 82 -3.07 6.32 -1.48
N GLU A 83 -2.53 7.51 -1.21
CA GLU A 83 -3.32 8.75 -1.14
C GLU A 83 -4.08 8.98 -2.45
N ALA A 84 -3.40 8.89 -3.60
CA ALA A 84 -4.03 9.03 -4.90
C ALA A 84 -5.12 7.97 -5.17
N VAL A 85 -4.93 6.74 -4.71
CA VAL A 85 -5.94 5.67 -4.81
C VAL A 85 -7.14 5.96 -3.92
N LEU A 86 -6.92 6.49 -2.71
CA LEU A 86 -7.99 6.88 -1.81
C LEU A 86 -8.82 8.02 -2.40
N GLU A 87 -8.19 9.09 -2.89
CA GLU A 87 -8.87 10.19 -3.56
C GLU A 87 -9.70 9.69 -4.76
N ALA A 88 -9.12 8.79 -5.56
CA ALA A 88 -9.82 8.16 -6.69
C ALA A 88 -11.04 7.35 -6.22
N PHE A 89 -10.92 6.61 -5.11
CA PHE A 89 -12.02 5.85 -4.53
C PHE A 89 -13.13 6.77 -4.00
N GLU A 90 -12.78 7.83 -3.27
CA GLU A 90 -13.74 8.79 -2.71
C GLU A 90 -14.48 9.61 -3.78
N SER A 91 -13.83 9.87 -4.92
CA SER A 91 -14.46 10.54 -6.06
C SER A 91 -15.65 9.75 -6.65
N GLY A 92 -15.67 8.43 -6.44
CA GLY A 92 -16.65 7.53 -7.06
C GLY A 92 -16.53 7.38 -8.58
N ASP A 93 -15.45 7.88 -9.22
CA ASP A 93 -15.17 7.72 -10.65
C ASP A 93 -14.46 6.38 -10.92
N PRO A 94 -15.14 5.40 -11.56
CA PRO A 94 -14.54 4.09 -11.82
C PRO A 94 -13.36 4.13 -12.79
N GLU A 95 -13.33 5.09 -13.72
CA GLU A 95 -12.24 5.22 -14.70
C GLU A 95 -11.02 5.90 -14.07
N LEU A 96 -11.24 6.82 -13.12
CA LEU A 96 -10.17 7.33 -12.27
C LEU A 96 -9.60 6.21 -11.37
N MET A 97 -10.45 5.43 -10.71
CA MET A 97 -9.98 4.30 -9.90
C MET A 97 -9.15 3.31 -10.72
N ARG A 98 -9.63 2.95 -11.92
CA ARG A 98 -8.96 2.01 -12.82
C ARG A 98 -7.59 2.51 -13.29
N ARG A 99 -7.45 3.80 -13.61
CA ARG A 99 -6.17 4.36 -14.05
C ARG A 99 -5.18 4.43 -12.89
N THR A 100 -5.62 4.89 -11.73
CA THR A 100 -4.76 5.06 -10.55
C THR A 100 -4.23 3.73 -10.04
N LEU A 101 -5.10 2.71 -9.90
CA LEU A 101 -4.67 1.36 -9.53
C LEU A 101 -3.70 0.75 -10.53
N ARG A 102 -3.86 1.02 -11.84
CA ARG A 102 -2.92 0.52 -12.85
C ARG A 102 -1.54 1.15 -12.69
N THR A 103 -1.48 2.46 -12.45
CA THR A 103 -0.21 3.17 -12.20
C THR A 103 0.49 2.61 -10.96
N HIS A 104 -0.23 2.50 -9.84
CA HIS A 104 0.30 1.91 -8.60
C HIS A 104 0.89 0.50 -8.83
N LEU A 105 0.14 -0.40 -9.47
CA LEU A 105 0.62 -1.75 -9.75
C LEU A 105 1.85 -1.77 -10.69
N GLN A 106 1.96 -0.84 -11.62
CA GLN A 106 3.12 -0.71 -12.50
C GLN A 106 4.37 -0.26 -11.73
N ALA A 107 4.21 0.70 -10.80
CA ALA A 107 5.27 1.22 -9.95
C ALA A 107 5.79 0.14 -8.97
N VAL A 108 4.87 -0.57 -8.31
CA VAL A 108 5.21 -1.74 -7.46
C VAL A 108 5.97 -2.79 -8.27
N ALA A 109 5.50 -3.09 -9.48
CA ALA A 109 6.15 -4.09 -10.33
C ALA A 109 7.53 -3.63 -10.82
N SER A 110 7.77 -2.33 -11.04
CA SER A 110 9.13 -1.84 -11.35
C SER A 110 10.05 -1.96 -10.15
N ARG A 111 9.62 -1.59 -8.95
CA ARG A 111 10.44 -1.71 -7.73
C ARG A 111 10.93 -3.15 -7.53
N VAL A 112 10.01 -4.13 -7.62
CA VAL A 112 10.35 -5.56 -7.51
C VAL A 112 11.32 -6.07 -8.61
N ARG A 113 11.29 -5.48 -9.81
CA ARG A 113 12.22 -5.88 -10.91
C ARG A 113 13.56 -5.16 -10.86
N SER A 114 13.67 -4.11 -10.06
CA SER A 114 14.89 -3.30 -9.94
C SER A 114 15.85 -3.89 -8.89
N ASP A 115 15.35 -4.77 -8.02
CA ASP A 115 16.10 -5.48 -6.97
C ASP A 115 16.89 -6.71 -7.48
N ASP A 116 17.32 -6.72 -8.77
CA ASP A 116 18.12 -7.77 -9.42
C ASP A 116 19.51 -7.24 -9.83
#